data_AF-A0AAW0RHI8-F1
#
_entry.id   AF-A0AAW0RHI8-F1
#
_cell.length_a   1.000
_cell.length_b   1.000
_cell.length_c   1.000
_cell.angle_alpha   90.00
_cell.angle_beta   90.00
_cell.angle_gamma   90.00
#
_symmetry.space_group_name_H-M   'P 1'
#
loop_
_entity.id
_entity.type
_entity.pdbx_description
1 polymer ?
#
loop_
_entity_poly.entity_id
_entity_poly.type
_entity_poly.pdbx_seq_one_letter_code
_entity_poly.pdbx_strand_id
1 'polypeptide(L)'
;MSRSTDLAELGSHLLENGPRKVIPAPRRIRVIYNRTVIVDSTKGSLVWEHDYYPFLYFPASEVHNCTLRNRQPIKSDGIIRASVAELHVAADESRKIPAAVTDRVVRFTDDRGLGALTGLVRLEFKAM
;
A
#
# COMPACT_ATOMS: atom_id res chain seq x y z
N MET A 1 10.09 -20.74 7.33
CA MET A 1 9.29 -20.09 6.26
C MET A 1 8.61 -18.89 6.87
N SER A 2 8.96 -17.66 6.47
CA SER A 2 8.32 -16.44 6.96
C SER A 2 6.83 -16.45 6.55
N ARG A 3 5.91 -16.44 7.53
CA ARG A 3 4.48 -16.32 7.27
C ARG A 3 4.25 -14.88 6.77
N SER A 4 3.87 -14.74 5.50
CA SER A 4 3.54 -13.41 4.94
C SER A 4 2.36 -12.83 5.70
N THR A 5 2.42 -11.53 6.01
CA THR A 5 1.37 -10.80 6.75
C THR A 5 0.00 -10.98 6.09
N ASP A 6 -1.04 -11.26 6.86
CA ASP A 6 -2.40 -11.15 6.34
C ASP A 6 -2.76 -9.66 6.22
N LEU A 7 -2.93 -9.18 4.99
CA LEU A 7 -3.18 -7.76 4.73
C LEU A 7 -4.60 -7.33 5.13
N ALA A 8 -5.55 -8.25 5.14
CA ALA A 8 -6.90 -7.96 5.60
C ALA A 8 -6.91 -7.80 7.12
N GLU A 9 -6.21 -8.69 7.83
CA GLU A 9 -6.01 -8.60 9.28
C GLU A 9 -5.27 -7.31 9.66
N LEU A 10 -4.17 -7.00 8.97
CA LEU A 10 -3.42 -5.74 9.17
C LEU A 10 -4.31 -4.51 8.95
N GLY A 11 -5.04 -4.46 7.84
CA GLY A 11 -5.93 -3.34 7.55
C GLY A 11 -7.01 -3.18 8.62
N SER A 12 -7.57 -4.29 9.10
CA SER A 12 -8.57 -4.29 10.18
C SER A 12 -7.98 -3.77 11.49
N HIS A 13 -6.78 -4.25 11.85
CA HIS A 13 -6.07 -3.82 13.05
C HIS A 13 -5.77 -2.31 13.03
N LEU A 14 -5.30 -1.78 11.90
CA LEU A 14 -5.01 -0.36 11.74
C LEU A 14 -6.26 0.52 11.75
N LEU A 15 -7.40 0.03 11.26
CA LEU A 15 -8.67 0.77 11.34
C LEU A 15 -9.21 0.82 12.77
N GLU A 16 -9.03 -0.24 13.54
CA GLU A 16 -9.52 -0.33 14.92
C GLU A 16 -8.60 0.42 15.90
N ASN A 17 -7.28 0.27 15.76
CA ASN A 17 -6.31 0.72 16.76
C ASN A 17 -5.51 1.96 16.32
N GLY A 18 -5.57 2.29 15.03
CA GLY A 18 -4.67 3.26 14.42
C GLY A 18 -3.22 2.77 14.32
N PRO A 19 -2.37 3.48 13.58
CA PRO A 19 -0.93 3.25 13.62
C PRO A 19 -0.34 3.80 14.94
N ARG A 20 0.75 3.20 15.42
CA ARG A 20 1.48 3.68 16.62
C ARG A 20 2.04 5.09 16.42
N LYS A 21 2.50 5.37 15.20
CA LYS A 21 3.14 6.62 14.81
C LYS A 21 3.11 6.75 13.29
N VAL A 22 2.98 7.98 12.80
CA VAL A 22 3.18 8.31 11.38
C VAL A 22 4.06 9.55 11.28
N ILE A 23 5.11 9.50 10.47
CA ILE A 23 5.92 10.67 10.12
C ILE A 23 6.18 10.72 8.61
N PRO A 24 6.40 11.91 8.03
CA PRO A 24 6.82 12.02 6.63
C PRO A 24 8.13 11.25 6.37
N ALA A 25 8.22 10.56 5.24
CA ALA A 25 9.46 9.94 4.81
C ALA A 25 10.51 11.02 4.49
N PRO A 26 11.76 10.86 4.95
CA PRO A 26 12.75 11.95 4.90
C PRO A 26 13.36 12.18 3.51
N ARG A 27 13.09 11.30 2.52
CA ARG A 27 13.76 11.29 1.22
C ARG A 27 12.78 10.90 0.11
N ARG A 28 13.17 11.21 -1.13
CA ARG A 28 12.56 10.66 -2.34
C ARG A 28 12.67 9.14 -2.33
N ILE A 29 11.57 8.45 -2.59
CA ILE A 29 11.51 6.99 -2.66
C ILE A 29 10.95 6.58 -4.01
N ARG A 30 11.59 5.58 -4.61
CA ARG A 30 11.05 4.86 -5.76
C ARG A 30 10.65 3.46 -5.37
N VAL A 31 9.46 3.07 -5.78
CA VAL A 31 9.00 1.70 -5.70
C VAL A 31 8.98 1.12 -7.10
N ILE A 32 9.68 0.00 -7.29
CA ILE A 32 9.79 -0.67 -8.58
C ILE A 32 9.10 -2.03 -8.47
N TYR A 33 8.15 -2.27 -9.37
CA TYR A 33 7.50 -3.56 -9.52
C TYR A 33 7.45 -3.93 -11.00
N ASN A 34 7.81 -5.17 -11.32
CA ASN A 34 7.91 -5.65 -12.71
C ASN A 34 8.74 -4.71 -13.63
N ARG A 35 9.91 -4.27 -13.13
CA ARG A 35 10.82 -3.31 -13.81
C ARG A 35 10.16 -1.97 -14.18
N THR A 36 9.02 -1.65 -13.57
CA THR A 36 8.28 -0.40 -13.75
C THR A 36 8.35 0.40 -12.47
N VAL A 37 8.69 1.69 -12.58
CA VAL A 37 8.61 2.62 -11.45
C VAL A 37 7.14 2.94 -11.23
N ILE A 38 6.55 2.35 -10.18
CA ILE A 38 5.14 2.51 -9.84
C ILE A 38 4.90 3.61 -8.80
N VAL A 39 5.95 4.01 -8.08
CA VAL A 39 5.96 5.20 -7.23
C VAL A 39 7.30 5.89 -7.41
N ASP A 40 7.28 7.21 -7.54
CA ASP A 40 8.47 8.07 -7.49
C ASP A 40 8.12 9.36 -6.77
N SER A 41 8.26 9.36 -5.44
CA SER A 41 7.60 10.37 -4.60
C SER A 41 8.47 10.87 -3.46
N THR A 42 8.29 12.13 -3.09
CA THR A 42 8.76 12.74 -1.83
C THR A 42 7.66 12.83 -0.77
N LYS A 43 6.46 12.33 -1.06
CA LYS A 43 5.28 12.39 -0.17
C LYS A 43 4.99 11.06 0.53
N GLY A 44 5.97 10.16 0.58
CA GLY A 44 5.87 8.93 1.36
C GLY A 44 5.72 9.21 2.85
N SER A 45 5.14 8.25 3.58
CA SER A 45 5.00 8.27 5.03
C SER A 45 5.61 6.99 5.63
N LEU A 46 6.33 7.15 6.73
CA LEU A 46 6.76 6.05 7.58
C LEU A 46 5.66 5.80 8.61
N VAL A 47 5.05 4.63 8.55
CA VAL A 47 3.92 4.22 9.40
C VAL A 47 4.37 3.08 10.29
N TRP A 48 4.29 3.26 11.61
CA TRP A 48 4.55 2.20 12.58
C TRP A 48 3.27 1.39 12.80
N GLU A 49 3.21 0.24 12.14
CA GLU A 49 2.16 -0.77 12.34
C GLU A 49 2.29 -1.46 13.70
N HIS A 50 3.50 -1.42 14.29
CA HIS A 50 3.85 -1.93 15.61
C HIS A 50 5.05 -1.14 16.18
N ASP A 51 5.51 -1.48 17.39
CA ASP A 51 6.43 -0.65 18.18
C ASP A 51 7.91 -0.66 17.72
N TYR A 52 8.23 -1.39 16.64
CA TYR A 52 9.62 -1.60 16.21
C TYR A 52 9.97 -0.73 15.00
N TYR A 53 9.73 -1.22 13.79
CA TYR A 53 10.15 -0.58 12.56
C TYR A 53 8.94 -0.10 11.73
N PRO A 54 9.06 1.05 11.04
CA PRO A 54 8.01 1.54 10.18
C PRO A 54 7.97 0.82 8.84
N PHE A 55 6.80 0.89 8.20
CA PHE A 55 6.58 0.54 6.81
C PHE A 55 6.32 1.80 5.98
N LEU A 56 6.56 1.68 4.67
CA LEU A 56 6.35 2.78 3.74
C LEU A 56 4.94 2.76 3.18
N TYR A 57 4.29 3.91 3.29
CA TYR A 57 2.98 4.20 2.73
C TYR A 57 3.10 5.41 1.80
N PHE A 58 2.24 5.47 0.78
CA PHE A 58 2.20 6.57 -0.17
C PHE A 58 0.76 7.02 -0.39
N PRO A 59 0.50 8.32 -0.63
CA PRO A 59 -0.79 8.74 -1.15
C PRO A 59 -1.13 7.95 -2.41
N ALA A 60 -2.37 7.50 -2.55
CA ALA A 60 -2.81 6.76 -3.74
C ALA A 60 -2.57 7.52 -5.05
N SER A 61 -2.56 8.87 -4.98
CA SER A 61 -2.27 9.76 -6.12
C SER A 61 -0.81 9.72 -6.60
N GLU A 62 0.12 9.17 -5.81
CA GLU A 62 1.53 9.02 -6.16
C GLU A 62 1.84 7.63 -6.76
N VAL A 63 0.81 6.78 -6.91
CA VAL A 63 0.91 5.47 -7.56
C VAL A 63 0.58 5.63 -9.04
N HIS A 64 1.56 5.34 -9.90
CA HIS A 64 1.50 5.55 -11.34
C HIS A 64 1.94 4.31 -12.13
N ASN A 65 1.72 4.31 -13.44
CA ASN A 65 2.15 3.24 -14.35
C ASN A 65 1.62 1.84 -14.00
N CYS A 66 0.54 1.77 -13.23
CA CYS A 66 -0.17 0.55 -12.87
C CYS A 66 -1.64 0.87 -12.61
N THR A 67 -2.48 -0.15 -12.48
CA THR A 67 -3.87 -0.01 -12.02
C THR A 67 -4.07 -0.70 -10.69
N LEU A 68 -4.84 -0.07 -9.79
CA LEU A 68 -5.24 -0.63 -8.51
C LEU A 68 -6.71 -1.07 -8.57
N ARG A 69 -6.98 -2.31 -8.20
CA ARG A 69 -8.35 -2.88 -8.15
C ARG A 69 -8.65 -3.40 -6.76
N ASN A 70 -9.67 -2.87 -6.10
CA ASN A 70 -10.10 -3.37 -4.79
C ASN A 70 -10.62 -4.81 -4.95
N ARG A 71 -10.14 -5.73 -4.10
CA ARG A 71 -10.48 -7.16 -4.15
C ARG A 71 -11.23 -7.62 -2.91
N GLN A 72 -10.72 -7.25 -1.73
CA GLN A 72 -11.32 -7.61 -0.45
C GLN A 72 -11.59 -6.34 0.35
N PRO A 73 -12.86 -5.91 0.50
CA PRO A 73 -13.18 -4.73 1.30
C PRO A 73 -12.96 -5.00 2.79
N ILE A 74 -12.43 -4.01 3.49
CA ILE A 74 -12.22 -4.02 4.94
C ILE A 74 -13.09 -2.92 5.54
N LYS A 75 -13.96 -3.32 6.45
CA LYS A 75 -14.98 -2.43 7.05
C LYS A 75 -14.60 -2.04 8.47
N SER A 76 -14.98 -0.82 8.84
CA SER A 76 -15.04 -0.34 10.22
C SER A 76 -16.39 0.37 10.37
N ASP A 77 -17.13 0.03 11.42
CA ASP A 77 -18.52 0.48 11.67
C ASP A 77 -19.47 0.26 10.48
N GLY A 78 -19.33 -0.88 9.80
CA GLY A 78 -20.16 -1.24 8.65
C GLY A 78 -19.80 -0.52 7.34
N ILE A 79 -18.90 0.47 7.37
CA ILE A 79 -18.48 1.26 6.22
C ILE A 79 -17.15 0.71 5.67
N ILE A 80 -17.02 0.59 4.35
CA ILE A 80 -15.75 0.21 3.72
C ILE A 80 -14.76 1.37 3.89
N ARG A 81 -13.72 1.15 4.67
CA ARG A 81 -12.68 2.16 4.98
C ARG A 81 -11.33 1.84 4.35
N ALA A 82 -11.08 0.56 4.06
CA ALA A 82 -9.91 0.10 3.35
C ALA A 82 -10.23 -1.11 2.46
N SER A 83 -9.28 -1.55 1.66
CA SER A 83 -9.38 -2.79 0.89
C SER A 83 -8.00 -3.40 0.66
N VAL A 84 -7.91 -4.73 0.71
CA VAL A 84 -6.83 -5.43 0.01
C VAL A 84 -7.09 -5.28 -1.48
N ALA A 85 -6.09 -4.76 -2.19
CA ALA A 85 -6.19 -4.44 -3.60
C ALA A 85 -5.18 -5.25 -4.42
N GLU A 86 -5.50 -5.44 -5.69
CA GLU A 86 -4.56 -5.93 -6.68
C GLU A 86 -3.91 -4.74 -7.40
N LEU A 87 -2.60 -4.80 -7.56
CA LEU A 87 -1.81 -3.91 -8.40
C LEU A 87 -1.44 -4.64 -9.68
N HIS A 88 -1.81 -4.06 -10.82
CA HIS A 88 -1.58 -4.60 -12.16
C HIS A 88 -0.64 -3.70 -12.94
N VAL A 89 0.51 -4.23 -13.36
CA VAL A 89 1.43 -3.60 -14.31
C VAL A 89 1.25 -4.26 -15.67
N ALA A 90 1.02 -3.46 -16.71
CA ALA A 90 0.85 -3.95 -18.08
C ALA A 90 2.14 -4.59 -18.62
N ALA A 91 2.01 -5.38 -19.69
CA ALA A 91 3.17 -5.90 -20.41
C ALA A 91 3.94 -4.75 -21.09
N ASP A 92 5.26 -4.90 -21.17
CA ASP A 92 6.15 -4.05 -21.97
C ASP A 92 6.75 -4.92 -23.07
N GLU A 93 6.09 -4.91 -24.23
CA GLU A 93 6.48 -5.72 -25.39
C GLU A 93 7.88 -5.33 -25.91
N SER A 94 8.23 -4.05 -25.85
CA SER A 94 9.52 -3.54 -26.32
C SER A 94 10.70 -4.14 -25.54
N ARG A 95 10.50 -4.39 -24.24
CA ARG A 95 11.49 -5.00 -23.35
C ARG A 95 11.25 -6.48 -23.10
N LYS A 96 10.25 -7.08 -23.75
CA LYS A 96 9.82 -8.49 -23.57
C LYS A 96 9.50 -8.82 -22.11
N ILE A 97 8.79 -7.92 -21.42
CA ILE A 97 8.37 -8.10 -20.04
C ILE A 97 6.86 -8.40 -20.02
N PRO A 98 6.42 -9.56 -19.50
CA PRO A 98 4.99 -9.88 -19.40
C PRO A 98 4.30 -8.98 -18.37
N ALA A 99 2.97 -8.89 -18.43
CA ALA A 99 2.18 -8.25 -17.40
C ALA A 99 2.39 -8.95 -16.04
N ALA A 100 2.27 -8.19 -14.95
CA ALA A 100 2.44 -8.70 -13.60
C ALA A 100 1.37 -8.17 -12.67
N VAL A 101 0.97 -9.00 -11.70
CA VAL A 101 -0.08 -8.71 -10.73
C VAL A 101 0.39 -9.10 -9.34
N THR A 102 0.08 -8.27 -8.35
CA THR A 102 0.24 -8.60 -6.93
C THR A 102 -0.97 -8.13 -6.12
N ASP A 103 -1.40 -8.93 -5.15
CA ASP A 103 -2.42 -8.58 -4.16
C ASP A 103 -1.82 -8.07 -2.84
N ARG A 104 -0.51 -7.79 -2.83
CA ARG A 104 0.21 -7.33 -1.64
C ARG A 104 0.05 -5.82 -1.42
N VAL A 105 -1.19 -5.34 -1.47
CA VAL A 105 -1.54 -3.93 -1.35
C VAL A 105 -2.70 -3.73 -0.37
N VAL A 106 -2.55 -2.79 0.57
CA VAL A 106 -3.66 -2.26 1.36
C VAL A 106 -3.91 -0.82 0.93
N ARG A 107 -5.15 -0.51 0.53
CA ARG A 107 -5.58 0.83 0.14
C ARG A 107 -6.61 1.36 1.12
N PHE A 108 -6.30 2.48 1.76
CA PHE A 108 -7.24 3.22 2.59
C PHE A 108 -8.05 4.18 1.73
N THR A 109 -9.31 4.38 2.11
CA THR A 109 -10.20 5.34 1.44
C THR A 109 -9.75 6.77 1.70
N ASP A 110 -10.14 7.70 0.83
CA ASP A 110 -9.93 9.13 1.03
C ASP A 110 -11.00 9.71 1.98
N ASP A 111 -11.06 9.12 3.18
CA ASP A 111 -11.94 9.57 4.26
C ASP A 111 -11.12 10.24 5.36
N ARG A 112 -11.44 11.50 5.68
CA ARG A 112 -10.73 12.30 6.69
C ARG A 112 -10.83 11.72 8.11
N GLY A 113 -11.85 10.91 8.40
CA GLY A 113 -12.00 10.18 9.67
C GLY A 113 -10.92 9.14 9.91
N LEU A 114 -10.12 8.78 8.88
CA LEU A 114 -8.97 7.88 9.01
C LEU A 114 -7.69 8.58 9.50
N GLY A 115 -7.72 9.91 9.66
CA GLY A 115 -6.58 10.69 10.14
C GLY A 115 -5.32 10.45 9.30
N ALA A 116 -4.26 9.95 9.94
CA ALA A 116 -2.98 9.76 9.27
C ALA A 116 -2.98 8.68 8.18
N LEU A 117 -4.02 7.83 8.09
CA LEU A 117 -4.16 6.79 7.06
C LEU A 117 -4.98 7.24 5.84
N THR A 118 -5.60 8.43 5.87
CA THR A 118 -6.46 8.93 4.80
C THR A 118 -5.78 8.87 3.44
N GLY A 119 -6.40 8.14 2.50
CA GLY A 119 -5.95 8.04 1.11
C GLY A 119 -4.59 7.35 0.91
N LEU A 120 -4.02 6.71 1.94
CA LEU A 120 -2.73 6.05 1.84
C LEU A 120 -2.83 4.64 1.25
N VAL A 121 -1.75 4.20 0.63
CA VAL A 121 -1.53 2.87 0.06
C VAL A 121 -0.26 2.28 0.66
N ARG A 122 -0.37 1.08 1.21
CA ARG A 122 0.75 0.22 1.63
C ARG A 122 1.06 -0.75 0.50
N LEU A 123 2.30 -0.76 0.02
CA LEU A 123 2.81 -1.73 -0.95
C LEU A 123 3.77 -2.66 -0.22
N GLU A 124 3.40 -3.94 -0.08
CA GLU A 124 4.25 -4.92 0.57
C GLU A 124 5.02 -5.74 -0.46
N PHE A 125 6.34 -5.77 -0.29
CA PHE A 125 7.22 -6.63 -1.07
C PHE A 125 7.73 -7.74 -0.17
N LYS A 126 7.63 -8.98 -0.64
CA LYS A 126 8.35 -10.08 -0.02
C LYS A 126 9.84 -9.77 -0.13
N ALA A 127 10.56 -9.93 0.98
CA ALA A 127 12.01 -10.01 0.90
C ALA A 127 12.37 -11.18 -0.02
N MET A 128 13.33 -10.96 -0.92
CA MET A 128 13.92 -12.04 -1.73
C MET A 128 14.73 -12.97 -0.85
#